data_AF-A0A956I696-F1
#
_entry.id   AF-A0A956I696-F1
#
_cell.length_a   1.000
_cell.length_b   1.000
_cell.length_c   1.000
_cell.angle_alpha   90.00
_cell.angle_beta   90.00
_cell.angle_gamma   90.00
#
_symmetry.space_group_name_H-M   'P 1'
#
loop_
_entity.id
_entity.type
_entity.pdbx_description
1 polymer ?
#
loop_
_entity_poly.entity_id
_entity_poly.type
_entity_poly.pdbx_seq_one_letter_code
_entity_poly.pdbx_strand_id
1 'polypeptide(L)'
;MGHLRTLKVVNFVIGAYTFVLGLLFLVMFVLPGLWAWWDGETPGLIFVFAGILAFLLIGGLGVAHVVVGYLVGSGRGRVAQSLLASMQLMSFPVGTTYAVYAFYVCWVNEESAKRFASDYKPPVT
;
A
#
# COMPACT_ATOMS: atom_id res chain seq x y z
N MET A 1 12.39 -15.31 -12.73
CA MET A 1 12.08 -13.86 -12.68
C MET A 1 10.59 -13.55 -12.56
N GLY A 2 9.69 -14.52 -12.84
CA GLY A 2 8.24 -14.30 -12.86
C GLY A 2 7.67 -13.79 -11.55
N HIS A 3 8.02 -14.41 -10.42
CA HIS A 3 7.44 -14.05 -9.12
C HIS A 3 7.78 -12.64 -8.63
N LEU A 4 9.00 -12.16 -8.85
CA LEU A 4 9.38 -10.77 -8.55
C LEU A 4 8.62 -9.78 -9.41
N ARG A 5 8.46 -10.07 -10.71
CA ARG A 5 7.67 -9.23 -11.62
C ARG A 5 6.21 -9.21 -11.21
N THR A 6 5.63 -10.37 -10.89
CA THR A 6 4.27 -10.49 -10.36
C THR A 6 4.12 -9.70 -9.06
N LEU A 7 5.06 -9.82 -8.12
CA LEU A 7 5.02 -9.09 -6.85
C LEU A 7 5.07 -7.57 -7.06
N LYS A 8 5.88 -7.09 -8.02
CA LYS A 8 5.87 -5.67 -8.42
C LYS A 8 4.52 -5.24 -8.95
N VAL A 9 3.97 -5.98 -9.91
CA VAL A 9 2.67 -5.66 -10.51
C VAL A 9 1.57 -5.66 -9.45
N VAL A 10 1.53 -6.68 -8.59
CA VAL A 10 0.56 -6.77 -7.50
C VAL A 10 0.70 -5.59 -6.53
N ASN A 11 1.91 -5.16 -6.19
CA ASN A 11 2.13 -3.95 -5.42
C ASN A 11 1.53 -2.70 -6.08
N PHE A 12 1.79 -2.49 -7.37
CA PHE A 12 1.24 -1.33 -8.07
C PHE A 12 -0.30 -1.39 -8.17
N VAL A 13 -0.87 -2.56 -8.44
CA VAL A 13 -2.33 -2.74 -8.53
C VAL A 13 -3.00 -2.50 -7.17
N ILE A 14 -2.51 -3.15 -6.11
CA ILE A 14 -3.06 -2.96 -4.76
C ILE A 14 -2.84 -1.52 -4.30
N GLY A 15 -1.67 -0.94 -4.59
CA GLY A 15 -1.34 0.44 -4.28
C GLY A 15 -2.27 1.45 -4.96
N ALA A 16 -2.53 1.27 -6.25
CA ALA A 16 -3.48 2.11 -6.99
C ALA A 16 -4.90 1.96 -6.44
N TYR A 17 -5.35 0.71 -6.19
CA TYR A 17 -6.67 0.45 -5.62
C TYR A 17 -6.86 1.11 -4.24
N THR A 18 -5.91 0.90 -3.34
CA THR A 18 -5.97 1.48 -1.98
C THR A 18 -5.84 3.00 -2.00
N PHE A 19 -5.03 3.56 -2.89
CA PHE A 19 -4.96 5.01 -3.08
C PHE A 19 -6.29 5.60 -3.57
N VAL A 20 -6.91 5.00 -4.59
CA VAL A 20 -8.23 5.41 -5.07
C VAL A 20 -9.28 5.30 -3.98
N LEU A 21 -9.26 4.21 -3.20
CA LEU A 21 -10.15 4.05 -2.06
C LEU A 21 -9.95 5.15 -1.02
N GLY A 22 -8.70 5.52 -0.71
CA GLY A 22 -8.40 6.66 0.13
C GLY A 22 -8.99 7.97 -0.43
N LEU A 23 -8.82 8.23 -1.73
CA LEU A 23 -9.40 9.42 -2.37
C LEU A 23 -10.93 9.45 -2.24
N LEU A 24 -11.60 8.31 -2.32
CA LEU A 24 -13.04 8.22 -2.10
C LEU A 24 -13.44 8.66 -0.68
N PHE A 25 -12.62 8.39 0.35
CA PHE A 25 -12.89 8.91 1.69
C PHE A 25 -12.81 10.45 1.76
N LEU A 26 -11.89 11.07 1.02
CA LEU A 26 -11.88 12.53 0.92
C LEU A 26 -13.18 13.05 0.28
N VAL A 27 -13.59 12.44 -0.83
CA VAL A 27 -14.79 12.87 -1.55
C VAL A 27 -16.06 12.64 -0.71
N MET A 28 -16.17 11.52 -0.01
CA MET A 28 -17.38 11.14 0.73
C MET A 28 -17.48 11.76 2.13
N PHE A 29 -16.37 12.11 2.77
CA PHE A 29 -16.38 12.61 4.15
C PHE A 29 -15.91 14.05 4.25
N VAL A 30 -14.88 14.44 3.50
CA VAL A 30 -14.33 15.81 3.59
C VAL A 30 -15.21 16.80 2.85
N LEU A 31 -15.65 16.51 1.63
CA LEU A 31 -16.50 17.46 0.89
C LEU A 31 -17.85 17.70 1.57
N PRO A 32 -18.60 16.65 2.00
CA PRO A 32 -19.86 16.88 2.71
C PRO A 32 -19.65 17.46 4.10
N GLY A 33 -18.57 17.07 4.79
CA GLY A 33 -18.22 17.63 6.09
C GLY A 33 -17.88 19.13 6.04
N LEU A 34 -17.16 19.57 5.01
CA LEU A 34 -16.88 20.99 4.78
C LEU A 34 -18.18 21.76 4.47
N TRP A 35 -19.07 21.18 3.68
CA TRP A 35 -20.34 21.81 3.35
C TRP A 35 -21.24 21.95 4.58
N ALA A 36 -21.41 20.88 5.37
CA ALA A 36 -22.16 20.90 6.62
C ALA A 36 -21.56 21.89 7.64
N TRP A 37 -20.24 21.96 7.73
CA TRP A 37 -19.57 22.93 8.61
C TRP A 37 -19.82 24.38 8.17
N TRP A 38 -19.81 24.64 6.86
CA TRP A 38 -20.14 25.96 6.32
C TRP A 38 -21.57 26.39 6.65
N ASP A 39 -22.50 25.44 6.69
CA ASP A 39 -23.90 25.65 7.10
C ASP A 39 -24.07 25.77 8.63
N GLY A 40 -22.98 25.73 9.39
CA GLY A 40 -22.95 25.93 10.85
C GLY A 40 -23.08 24.63 11.65
N GLU A 41 -23.05 23.46 11.01
CA GLU A 41 -23.12 22.18 11.71
C GLU A 41 -21.73 21.79 12.26
N THR A 42 -21.56 21.91 13.58
CA THR A 42 -20.34 21.49 14.29
C THR A 42 -19.88 20.05 13.98
N PRO A 43 -20.77 19.05 13.77
CA PRO A 43 -20.36 17.72 13.33
C PRO A 43 -19.62 17.69 11.99
N GLY A 44 -19.81 18.67 11.10
CA GLY A 44 -19.13 18.74 9.81
C GLY A 44 -17.61 18.69 9.91
N LEU A 45 -17.01 19.37 10.90
CA LEU A 45 -15.57 19.30 11.16
C LEU A 45 -15.11 17.89 11.55
N ILE A 46 -15.92 17.14 12.30
CA ILE A 46 -15.58 15.76 12.70
C ILE A 46 -15.49 14.88 11.45
N PHE A 47 -16.43 15.01 10.52
CA PHE A 47 -16.38 14.29 9.24
C PHE A 47 -15.16 14.66 8.40
N VAL A 48 -14.76 15.94 8.38
CA VAL A 48 -13.54 16.39 7.71
C VAL A 48 -12.30 15.73 8.32
N PHE A 49 -12.15 15.77 9.65
CA PHE A 49 -10.99 15.15 10.32
C PHE A 49 -10.97 13.64 10.12
N ALA A 50 -12.12 12.97 10.25
CA ALA A 50 -12.23 11.54 10.02
C ALA A 50 -11.87 11.16 8.57
N GLY A 51 -12.35 11.93 7.59
CA GLY A 51 -12.05 11.72 6.17
C GLY A 51 -10.56 11.91 5.84
N ILE A 52 -9.94 12.97 6.38
CA ILE A 52 -8.50 13.21 6.22
C ILE A 52 -7.69 12.07 6.86
N LEU A 53 -8.03 11.67 8.09
CA LEU A 53 -7.31 10.60 8.78
C LEU A 53 -7.46 9.27 8.05
N ALA A 54 -8.66 8.95 7.56
CA ALA A 54 -8.91 7.77 6.75
C ALA A 54 -8.10 7.79 5.44
N PHE A 55 -8.03 8.94 4.76
CA PHE A 55 -7.18 9.10 3.57
C PHE A 55 -5.70 8.93 3.88
N LEU A 56 -5.19 9.51 4.95
CA LEU A 56 -3.79 9.38 5.31
C LEU A 56 -3.41 7.93 5.62
N LEU A 57 -4.31 7.19 6.29
CA LEU A 57 -4.10 5.78 6.59
C LEU A 57 -4.20 4.90 5.33
N ILE A 58 -5.30 4.99 4.59
CA ILE A 58 -5.60 4.09 3.46
C ILE A 58 -4.87 4.54 2.19
N GLY A 59 -4.92 5.83 1.88
CA GLY A 59 -4.21 6.43 0.76
C GLY A 59 -2.69 6.40 0.96
N GLY A 60 -2.22 6.67 2.17
CA GLY A 60 -0.79 6.54 2.52
C GLY A 60 -0.29 5.10 2.37
N LEU A 61 -1.11 4.11 2.73
CA LEU A 61 -0.82 2.70 2.48
C LEU A 61 -0.71 2.39 0.98
N GLY A 62 -1.56 2.99 0.15
CA GLY A 62 -1.47 2.88 -1.30
C GLY A 62 -0.16 3.44 -1.87
N VAL A 63 0.27 4.60 -1.38
CA VAL A 63 1.58 5.17 -1.73
C VAL A 63 2.72 4.25 -1.27
N ALA A 64 2.63 3.67 -0.07
CA ALA A 64 3.62 2.73 0.43
C ALA A 64 3.77 1.50 -0.48
N HIS A 65 2.65 0.94 -0.96
CA HIS A 65 2.67 -0.15 -1.95
C HIS A 65 3.40 0.23 -3.25
N VAL A 66 3.16 1.42 -3.78
CA VAL A 66 3.84 1.93 -4.98
C VAL A 66 5.34 2.06 -4.74
N VAL A 67 5.74 2.70 -3.64
CA VAL A 67 7.15 2.89 -3.26
C VAL A 67 7.86 1.56 -3.07
N VAL A 68 7.25 0.63 -2.32
CA VAL A 68 7.81 -0.70 -2.13
C VAL A 68 7.89 -1.45 -3.46
N GLY A 69 6.87 -1.38 -4.31
CA GLY A 69 6.90 -1.95 -5.67
C GLY A 69 8.10 -1.46 -6.50
N TYR A 70 8.49 -0.19 -6.36
CA TYR A 70 9.72 0.34 -6.97
C TYR A 70 11.01 -0.18 -6.35
N LEU A 71 11.00 -0.53 -5.06
CA LEU A 71 12.18 -1.05 -4.34
C LEU A 71 12.32 -2.57 -4.47
N VAL A 72 11.25 -3.31 -4.79
CA VAL A 72 11.29 -4.77 -4.97
C VAL A 72 12.40 -5.16 -5.95
N GLY A 73 13.24 -6.12 -5.53
CA GLY A 73 14.42 -6.57 -6.29
C GLY A 73 15.75 -5.94 -5.86
N SER A 74 15.78 -5.05 -4.86
CA SER A 74 16.99 -4.64 -4.14
C SER A 74 16.92 -5.07 -2.66
N GLY A 75 18.06 -5.20 -1.98
CA GLY A 75 18.11 -5.59 -0.57
C GLY A 75 17.20 -4.76 0.35
N ARG A 76 17.18 -3.43 0.18
CA ARG A 76 16.27 -2.52 0.90
C ARG A 76 14.79 -2.83 0.62
N GLY A 77 14.48 -3.26 -0.60
CA GLY A 77 13.14 -3.68 -1.00
C GLY A 77 12.64 -4.93 -0.28
N ARG A 78 13.51 -5.86 0.11
CA ARG A 78 13.12 -7.07 0.87
C ARG A 78 12.55 -6.70 2.23
N VAL A 79 13.23 -5.81 2.94
CA VAL A 79 12.81 -5.36 4.28
C VAL A 79 11.53 -4.54 4.17
N ALA A 80 11.48 -3.59 3.25
CA ALA A 80 10.30 -2.75 3.04
C ALA A 80 9.07 -3.59 2.65
N GLN A 81 9.24 -4.60 1.79
CA GLN A 81 8.18 -5.53 1.41
C GLN A 81 7.70 -6.40 2.57
N SER A 82 8.62 -6.84 3.44
CA SER A 82 8.27 -7.66 4.60
C SER A 82 7.46 -6.85 5.63
N LEU A 83 7.86 -5.60 5.89
CA LEU A 83 7.11 -4.69 6.75
C LEU A 83 5.71 -4.41 6.21
N LEU A 84 5.62 -4.10 4.92
CA LEU A 84 4.34 -3.87 4.24
C LEU A 84 3.45 -5.12 4.27
N ALA A 85 4.01 -6.31 4.08
CA ALA A 85 3.29 -7.57 4.19
C ALA A 85 2.76 -7.82 5.61
N SER A 86 3.57 -7.56 6.64
CA SER A 86 3.14 -7.67 8.04
C SER A 86 1.94 -6.78 8.36
N MET A 87 1.95 -5.54 7.87
CA MET A 87 0.84 -4.60 8.06
C MET A 87 -0.46 -5.07 7.39
N GLN A 88 -0.36 -5.92 6.37
CA GLN A 88 -1.50 -6.43 5.60
C GLN A 88 -2.04 -7.79 6.08
N LEU A 89 -1.36 -8.46 7.02
CA LEU A 89 -1.79 -9.78 7.52
C LEU A 89 -3.21 -9.76 8.11
N MET A 90 -3.58 -8.66 8.75
CA MET A 90 -4.88 -8.48 9.40
C MET A 90 -6.01 -8.11 8.42
N SER A 91 -5.69 -7.84 7.15
CA SER A 91 -6.64 -7.40 6.13
C SER A 91 -7.24 -8.59 5.37
N PHE A 92 -7.96 -9.47 6.09
CA PHE A 92 -8.51 -10.71 5.52
C PHE A 92 -9.66 -10.42 4.51
N PRO A 93 -9.76 -11.18 3.39
CA PRO A 93 -8.85 -12.22 2.93
C PRO A 93 -7.70 -11.70 2.05
N VAL A 94 -7.93 -10.58 1.35
CA VAL A 94 -7.07 -10.12 0.25
C VAL A 94 -5.66 -9.77 0.73
N GLY A 95 -5.55 -9.01 1.82
CA GLY A 95 -4.26 -8.61 2.37
C GLY A 95 -3.50 -9.76 2.99
N THR A 96 -4.18 -10.73 3.61
CA THR A 96 -3.54 -11.94 4.15
C THR A 96 -2.94 -12.79 3.03
N THR A 97 -3.68 -13.05 1.94
CA THR A 97 -3.15 -13.80 0.78
C THR A 97 -1.97 -13.07 0.15
N TYR A 98 -2.08 -11.75 -0.03
CA TYR A 98 -0.97 -10.93 -0.50
C TYR A 98 0.25 -11.02 0.42
N ALA A 99 0.07 -10.92 1.73
CA ALA A 99 1.16 -10.96 2.71
C ALA A 99 1.90 -12.30 2.69
N VAL A 100 1.16 -13.41 2.68
CA VAL A 100 1.74 -14.76 2.58
C VAL A 100 2.52 -14.91 1.27
N TYR A 101 1.96 -14.46 0.16
CA TYR A 101 2.66 -14.49 -1.13
C TYR A 101 3.92 -13.63 -1.11
N ALA A 102 3.87 -12.42 -0.54
CA ALA A 102 5.02 -11.54 -0.40
C ALA A 102 6.13 -12.17 0.46
N PHE A 103 5.79 -12.80 1.59
CA PHE A 103 6.78 -13.51 2.41
C PHE A 103 7.40 -14.69 1.67
N TYR A 104 6.58 -15.47 0.96
CA TYR A 104 7.08 -16.56 0.11
C TYR A 104 8.09 -16.04 -0.93
N VAL A 105 7.75 -14.99 -1.68
CA VAL A 105 8.63 -14.43 -2.71
C VAL A 105 9.89 -13.80 -2.11
N CYS A 106 9.81 -13.15 -0.95
CA CYS A 106 10.97 -12.49 -0.33
C CYS A 106 11.94 -13.44 0.37
N TRP A 107 11.44 -14.53 0.96
CA TRP A 107 12.24 -15.35 1.89
C TRP A 107 12.39 -16.80 1.46
N VAL A 108 11.38 -17.38 0.80
CA VAL A 108 11.35 -18.82 0.49
C VAL A 108 11.75 -19.09 -0.96
N ASN A 109 11.38 -18.21 -1.89
CA ASN A 109 11.73 -18.37 -3.29
C ASN A 109 13.21 -18.04 -3.52
N GLU A 110 14.04 -19.08 -3.73
CA GLU A 110 15.49 -18.94 -3.87
C GLU A 110 15.92 -17.97 -4.97
N GLU A 111 15.25 -17.99 -6.12
CA GLU A 111 15.57 -17.12 -7.26
C GLU A 111 15.39 -15.64 -6.90
N SER A 112 14.31 -15.34 -6.16
CA SER A 112 13.99 -14.00 -5.72
C SER A 112 14.89 -13.56 -4.55
N ALA A 113 15.15 -14.47 -3.60
CA ALA A 113 16.03 -14.23 -2.46
C ALA A 113 17.47 -13.89 -2.87
N LYS A 114 18.00 -14.57 -3.91
CA LYS A 114 19.33 -14.26 -4.48
C LYS A 114 19.39 -12.85 -5.08
N ARG A 115 18.30 -12.34 -5.67
CA ARG A 115 18.24 -10.95 -6.16
C ARG A 115 18.16 -9.93 -5.03
N PHE A 116 17.46 -10.26 -3.95
CA PHE A 116 17.42 -9.42 -2.75
C PHE A 116 18.74 -9.41 -1.96
N ALA A 117 19.68 -10.31 -2.23
CA ALA A 117 21.00 -10.29 -1.59
C ALA A 117 21.92 -9.19 -2.12
N SER A 118 21.54 -8.53 -3.22
CA SER A 118 22.27 -7.40 -3.79
C SER A 118 21.60 -6.09 -3.44
N ASP A 119 22.37 -5.10 -2.97
CA ASP A 119 21.90 -3.72 -2.80
C ASP A 119 21.71 -3.00 -4.14
N TYR A 120 22.24 -3.58 -5.23
CA TYR A 120 22.06 -3.05 -6.57
C TYR A 120 20.65 -3.34 -7.08
N LYS A 121 19.92 -2.28 -7.42
CA LYS A 121 18.63 -2.38 -8.09
C LYS A 121 18.86 -2.71 -9.57
N PRO A 122 18.46 -3.90 -10.07
CA PRO A 122 18.61 -4.19 -11.49
C PRO A 122 17.74 -3.24 -12.33
N PRO A 123 18.21 -2.85 -13.52
CA PRO A 123 17.46 -1.97 -14.42
C PRO A 123 16.09 -2.56 -14.74
N VAL A 124 15.09 -1.69 -14.87
CA VAL A 124 13.73 -2.06 -15.23
C VAL A 124 13.72 -2.38 -16.73
N THR A 125 13.84 -3.67 -17.08
CA THR A 125 13.61 -4.18 -18.42
C THR A 125 12.25 -4.85 -18.54
#